data_AF-A0A0G1L1Y8-F1
#
_entry.id   AF-A0A0G1L1Y8-F1
#
_cell.length_a   1.000
_cell.length_b   1.000
_cell.length_c   1.000
_cell.angle_alpha   90.00
_cell.angle_beta   90.00
_cell.angle_gamma   90.00
#
_symmetry.space_group_name_H-M   'P 1'
#
loop_
_entity.id
_entity.type
_entity.pdbx_description
1 polymer ?
#
loop_
_entity_poly.entity_id
_entity_poly.type
_entity_poly.pdbx_seq_one_letter_code
_entity_poly.pdbx_strand_id
1 'polypeptide(L)'
;MVCQHGVLLTPRGLYNIAQIPVSADFPQGQIVMPLEKISDKPIARGDSLKDVLRESVVKSESTLSRGAFLFGLDTKWQTLNITRKDGSYRIIFNKEGIIEHVEPVIPPEEHKTPSQIE
;
A
#
# COMPACT_ATOMS: atom_id res chain seq x y z
N MET A 1 9.97 -19.80 2.07
CA MET A 1 9.40 -18.99 0.98
C MET A 1 9.67 -17.54 1.34
N VAL A 2 10.65 -16.91 0.71
CA VAL A 2 11.15 -15.59 1.11
C VAL A 2 10.31 -14.54 0.36
N CYS A 3 9.35 -13.91 1.05
CA CYS A 3 8.60 -12.78 0.51
C CYS A 3 9.50 -11.54 0.54
N GLN A 4 10.24 -11.32 -0.55
CA GLN A 4 10.97 -10.08 -0.77
C GLN A 4 9.98 -9.08 -1.40
N HIS A 5 9.62 -8.02 -0.66
CA HIS A 5 8.99 -6.79 -1.17
C HIS A 5 7.47 -6.76 -1.42
N GLY A 6 6.65 -7.57 -0.73
CA GLY A 6 5.18 -7.43 -0.80
C GLY A 6 4.53 -7.98 -2.08
N VAL A 7 5.29 -8.77 -2.86
CA VAL A 7 4.83 -9.39 -4.10
C VAL A 7 5.23 -10.87 -4.12
N LEU A 8 4.35 -11.73 -4.64
CA LEU A 8 4.51 -13.16 -4.81
C LEU A 8 4.39 -13.52 -6.30
N LEU A 9 5.43 -14.15 -6.85
CA LEU A 9 5.39 -14.75 -8.18
C LEU A 9 4.90 -16.19 -8.10
N THR A 10 3.92 -16.54 -8.92
CA THR A 10 3.39 -17.89 -9.08
C THR A 10 3.37 -18.28 -10.56
N PRO A 11 3.23 -19.58 -10.90
CA PRO A 11 3.05 -19.99 -12.29
C PRO A 11 1.82 -19.36 -12.99
N ARG A 12 0.84 -18.87 -12.21
CA ARG A 12 -0.38 -18.21 -12.74
C ARG A 12 -0.23 -16.69 -12.87
N GLY A 13 0.86 -16.11 -12.39
CA GLY A 13 1.10 -14.67 -12.45
C GLY A 13 1.66 -14.08 -11.16
N LEU A 14 1.66 -12.75 -11.12
CA LEU A 14 2.20 -11.95 -10.03
C LEU A 14 1.08 -11.50 -9.09
N TYR A 15 1.30 -11.57 -7.79
CA TYR A 15 0.31 -11.24 -6.76
C TYR A 15 0.90 -10.26 -5.76
N ASN A 16 0.15 -9.23 -5.41
CA ASN A 16 0.44 -8.41 -4.24
C ASN A 16 0.08 -9.18 -2.96
N ILE A 17 0.92 -9.03 -1.95
CA ILE A 17 0.67 -9.47 -0.59
C ILE A 17 0.78 -8.25 0.31
N ALA A 18 -0.34 -7.90 0.95
CA ALA A 18 -0.39 -6.84 1.96
C ALA A 18 -0.79 -7.44 3.30
N GLN A 19 -0.06 -7.08 4.35
CA GLN A 19 -0.48 -7.32 5.74
C GLN A 19 -1.30 -6.13 6.23
N ILE A 20 -2.46 -6.42 6.82
CA ILE A 20 -3.39 -5.42 7.33
C ILE A 20 -3.98 -5.91 8.65
N PRO A 21 -4.53 -5.04 9.51
CA PRO A 21 -5.24 -5.49 10.69
C PRO A 21 -6.35 -6.49 10.38
N VAL A 22 -6.58 -7.42 11.30
CA VAL A 22 -7.73 -8.33 11.23
C VAL A 22 -9.02 -7.51 11.33
N SER A 23 -9.92 -7.70 10.37
CA SER A 23 -11.27 -7.12 10.34
C SER A 23 -12.29 -8.15 9.83
N ALA A 24 -13.59 -7.80 9.82
CA ALA A 24 -14.62 -8.67 9.25
C ALA A 24 -14.38 -8.97 7.76
N ASP A 25 -13.93 -7.97 6.99
CA ASP A 25 -13.61 -8.12 5.56
C ASP A 25 -12.24 -8.75 5.32
N PHE A 26 -11.38 -8.75 6.34
CA PHE A 26 -10.01 -9.26 6.29
C PHE A 26 -9.70 -10.13 7.52
N PRO A 27 -10.32 -11.31 7.64
CA PRO A 27 -10.27 -12.12 8.87
C PRO A 27 -8.87 -12.68 9.17
N GLN A 28 -8.01 -12.79 8.16
CA GLN A 28 -6.64 -13.28 8.30
C GLN A 28 -5.62 -12.15 8.43
N GLY A 29 -6.04 -10.88 8.37
CA GLY A 29 -5.11 -9.74 8.37
C GLY A 29 -4.15 -9.74 7.17
N GLN A 30 -4.56 -10.35 6.07
CA GLN A 30 -3.75 -10.47 4.87
C GLN A 30 -4.63 -10.35 3.62
N ILE A 31 -4.14 -9.65 2.61
CA ILE A 31 -4.70 -9.60 1.27
C ILE A 31 -3.70 -10.24 0.32
N VAL A 32 -4.17 -11.19 -0.48
CA VAL A 32 -3.44 -11.71 -1.65
C VAL A 32 -4.25 -11.32 -2.89
N MET A 33 -3.70 -10.45 -3.73
CA MET A 33 -4.42 -9.88 -4.87
C MET A 33 -3.59 -10.04 -6.15
N PRO A 34 -4.12 -10.60 -7.24
CA PRO A 34 -3.39 -10.64 -8.51
C PRO A 34 -3.11 -9.21 -9.00
N LEU A 35 -1.88 -8.99 -9.49
CA LEU A 35 -1.54 -7.79 -10.22
C LEU A 35 -1.94 -7.99 -11.68
N GLU A 36 -2.97 -7.27 -12.13
CA GLU A 36 -3.52 -7.39 -13.49
C GLU A 36 -2.79 -6.47 -14.46
N LYS A 37 -2.48 -5.24 -14.02
CA LYS A 37 -1.72 -4.24 -14.77
C LYS A 37 -1.13 -3.23 -13.79
N ILE A 38 -0.14 -2.45 -14.24
CA ILE A 38 0.29 -1.25 -13.50
C ILE A 38 -0.30 -0.05 -14.24
N SER A 39 -1.09 0.74 -13.53
CA SER A 39 -1.89 1.85 -14.08
C SER A 39 -1.42 3.18 -13.48
N ASP A 40 -1.60 4.25 -14.24
CA ASP A 40 -1.39 5.67 -13.90
C ASP A 40 -2.73 6.39 -13.65
N LYS A 41 -3.85 5.66 -13.64
CA LYS A 41 -5.16 6.22 -13.31
C LYS A 41 -5.11 6.82 -11.89
N PRO A 42 -5.53 8.07 -11.66
CA PRO A 42 -5.56 8.64 -10.31
C PRO A 42 -6.35 7.78 -9.32
N ILE A 43 -5.88 7.70 -8.07
CA ILE A 43 -6.62 7.08 -6.95
C ILE A 43 -7.47 8.17 -6.29
N ALA A 44 -8.76 7.91 -6.15
CA ALA A 44 -9.69 8.82 -5.51
C ALA A 44 -10.12 8.29 -4.13
N ARG A 45 -10.57 9.22 -3.28
CA ARG A 45 -11.31 8.88 -2.06
C ARG A 45 -12.58 8.12 -2.44
N GLY A 46 -12.88 7.05 -1.72
CA GLY A 46 -13.99 6.15 -1.99
C GLY A 46 -13.64 4.93 -2.84
N ASP A 47 -12.45 4.90 -3.45
CA ASP A 47 -12.00 3.74 -4.22
C ASP A 47 -11.83 2.50 -3.32
N SER A 48 -12.01 1.31 -3.90
CA SER A 48 -11.73 0.06 -3.20
C SER A 48 -10.23 -0.22 -3.19
N LEU A 49 -9.68 -0.53 -2.01
CA LEU A 49 -8.32 -1.02 -1.84
C LEU A 49 -8.06 -2.23 -2.74
N LYS A 50 -9.02 -3.15 -2.88
CA LYS A 50 -8.85 -4.35 -3.72
C LYS A 50 -8.60 -4.00 -5.18
N ASP A 51 -9.34 -3.03 -5.72
CA ASP A 51 -9.17 -2.58 -7.10
C ASP A 51 -7.88 -1.79 -7.30
N VAL A 52 -7.53 -0.94 -6.33
CA VAL A 52 -6.23 -0.25 -6.32
C VAL A 52 -5.08 -1.26 -6.34
N LEU A 53 -5.16 -2.32 -5.55
CA LEU A 53 -4.14 -3.37 -5.47
C LEU A 53 -4.04 -4.27 -6.71
N ARG A 54 -5.08 -4.33 -7.56
CA ARG A 54 -4.96 -4.99 -8.88
C ARG A 54 -4.16 -4.17 -9.88
N GLU A 55 -4.08 -2.86 -9.62
CA GLU A 55 -3.54 -1.86 -10.54
C GLU A 55 -2.23 -1.19 -10.05
N SER A 56 -1.69 -1.62 -8.91
CA SER A 56 -0.52 -1.05 -8.24
C SER A 56 0.30 -2.12 -7.53
N VAL A 57 1.58 -1.87 -7.29
CA VAL A 57 2.49 -2.82 -6.62
C VAL A 57 2.62 -2.44 -5.15
N VAL A 58 2.40 -3.39 -4.24
CA VAL A 58 2.58 -3.17 -2.79
C VAL A 58 4.05 -3.10 -2.45
N LYS A 59 4.44 -2.09 -1.68
CA LYS A 59 5.74 -2.04 -1.01
C LYS A 59 5.62 -2.69 0.37
N SER A 60 6.54 -3.59 0.69
CA SER A 60 6.64 -4.34 1.97
C SER A 60 6.58 -3.49 3.25
N GLU A 61 6.67 -2.17 3.16
CA GLU A 61 6.56 -1.26 4.29
C GLU A 61 5.10 -0.91 4.54
N SER A 62 4.35 -1.81 5.19
CA SER A 62 3.07 -1.44 5.81
C SER A 62 3.35 -0.88 7.19
N THR A 63 3.29 0.44 7.34
CA THR A 63 3.35 1.07 8.67
C THR A 63 1.95 1.00 9.28
N LEU A 64 1.81 0.30 10.41
CA LEU A 64 0.56 0.27 11.16
C LEU A 64 0.42 1.58 11.94
N SER A 65 -0.03 2.65 11.30
CA SER A 65 -0.26 3.93 11.97
C SER A 65 -1.53 3.83 12.81
N ARG A 66 -1.40 3.61 14.13
CA ARG A 66 -2.52 3.73 15.07
C ARG A 66 -3.01 5.18 15.07
N GLY A 67 -4.16 5.44 14.46
CA GLY A 67 -4.87 6.71 14.58
C GLY A 67 -5.17 7.04 16.06
N ALA A 68 -5.08 8.33 16.40
CA ALA A 68 -5.29 8.83 17.75
C ALA A 68 -6.71 8.50 18.27
N PHE A 69 -6.76 8.06 19.53
CA PHE A 69 -7.98 7.75 20.28
C PHE A 69 -8.73 9.05 20.64
N LEU A 70 -9.42 9.65 19.69
CA LEU A 70 -10.28 10.81 19.93
C LEU A 70 -11.74 10.34 19.94
N PHE A 71 -12.38 10.41 21.12
CA PHE A 71 -13.83 10.26 21.34
C PHE A 71 -14.45 8.85 21.29
N GLY A 72 -13.71 7.79 21.62
CA GLY A 72 -14.31 6.45 21.81
C GLY A 72 -14.86 5.78 20.55
N LEU A 73 -14.65 6.38 19.38
CA LEU A 73 -14.87 5.78 18.06
C LEU A 73 -13.54 5.18 17.60
N ASP A 74 -13.46 3.84 17.53
CA ASP A 74 -12.28 3.10 17.06
C ASP A 74 -12.17 3.21 15.52
N THR A 75 -11.93 4.41 14.99
CA THR A 75 -11.58 4.60 13.59
C THR A 75 -10.12 4.23 13.41
N LYS A 76 -9.84 2.94 13.23
CA LYS A 76 -8.52 2.44 12.86
C LYS A 76 -8.28 2.67 11.38
N TRP A 77 -7.67 3.80 11.07
CA TRP A 77 -7.11 4.11 9.76
C TRP A 77 -5.86 3.25 9.54
N GLN A 78 -5.69 2.76 8.32
CA GLN A 78 -4.65 1.82 7.96
C GLN A 78 -3.85 2.41 6.80
N THR A 79 -2.53 2.21 6.80
CA THR A 79 -1.68 2.77 5.75
C THR A 79 -0.93 1.68 5.00
N LEU A 80 -0.84 1.83 3.69
CA LEU A 80 -0.10 0.94 2.80
C LEU A 80 0.67 1.79 1.80
N ASN A 81 1.94 1.46 1.58
CA ASN A 81 2.72 2.09 0.53
C ASN A 81 2.58 1.26 -0.76
N ILE A 82 2.30 1.93 -1.87
CA ILE A 82 2.13 1.33 -3.19
C ILE A 82 2.96 2.07 -4.23
N THR A 83 3.26 1.41 -5.34
CA THR A 83 3.93 1.99 -6.50
C THR A 83 3.12 1.77 -7.76
N ARG A 84 3.06 2.81 -8.58
CA ARG A 84 2.36 2.89 -9.85
C ARG A 84 3.33 3.42 -10.91
N LYS A 85 2.83 3.60 -12.14
CA LYS A 85 3.64 4.11 -13.26
C LYS A 85 4.13 5.55 -13.04
N ASP A 86 3.30 6.36 -12.39
CA ASP A 86 3.47 7.79 -12.16
C ASP A 86 4.18 8.11 -10.84
N GLY A 87 4.26 7.17 -9.90
CA GLY A 87 4.96 7.41 -8.65
C GLY A 87 4.71 6.37 -7.56
N SER A 88 5.17 6.69 -6.35
CA SER A 88 4.86 5.93 -5.14
C SER A 88 3.90 6.72 -4.26
N TYR A 89 2.97 6.03 -3.62
CA TYR A 89 1.91 6.64 -2.82
C TYR A 89 1.74 5.89 -1.51
N ARG A 90 1.40 6.63 -0.46
CA ARG A 90 0.86 6.10 0.78
C ARG A 90 -0.64 6.24 0.72
N ILE A 91 -1.34 5.11 0.72
CA ILE A 91 -2.80 5.07 0.77
C ILE A 91 -3.25 4.86 2.20
N ILE A 92 -4.24 5.63 2.62
CA ILE A 92 -4.90 5.54 3.92
C ILE A 92 -6.32 5.04 3.70
N PHE A 93 -6.71 3.96 4.36
CA PHE A 93 -8.00 3.30 4.16
C PHE A 93 -8.64 2.88 5.49
N ASN A 94 -9.95 2.68 5.46
CA ASN A 94 -10.74 2.23 6.61
C ASN A 94 -10.77 0.69 6.74
N LYS A 95 -11.47 0.18 7.74
CA LYS A 95 -11.52 -1.28 8.04
C LYS A 95 -12.22 -2.12 6.96
N GLU A 96 -13.04 -1.47 6.13
CA GLU A 96 -13.72 -2.04 4.98
C GLU A 96 -12.86 -2.01 3.70
N GLY A 97 -11.66 -1.43 3.77
CA GLY A 97 -10.78 -1.30 2.62
C GLY A 97 -11.21 -0.21 1.64
N ILE A 98 -11.92 0.82 2.10
CA ILE A 98 -12.23 2.01 1.29
C ILE A 98 -11.12 3.04 1.48
N ILE A 99 -10.58 3.56 0.38
CA ILE A 99 -9.56 4.60 0.39
C ILE A 99 -10.16 5.90 0.89
N GLU A 100 -9.49 6.53 1.84
CA GLU A 100 -9.91 7.80 2.41
C GLU A 100 -8.97 8.94 2.06
N HIS A 101 -7.66 8.67 2.07
CA HIS A 101 -6.62 9.64 1.71
C HIS A 101 -5.48 8.98 0.93
N VAL A 102 -4.81 9.77 0.10
CA VAL A 102 -3.67 9.35 -0.72
C VAL A 102 -2.61 10.44 -0.64
N GLU A 103 -1.38 10.06 -0.29
CA GLU A 103 -0.24 10.97 -0.18
C GLU A 103 0.88 10.48 -1.11
N PRO A 104 1.48 11.33 -1.96
CA PRO A 104 2.66 10.95 -2.71
C PRO A 104 3.83 10.71 -1.76
N VAL A 105 4.55 9.61 -1.94
CA VAL A 105 5.81 9.34 -1.23
C VAL A 105 6.93 9.94 -2.07
N ILE A 106 7.42 11.10 -1.63
CA ILE A 106 8.62 11.73 -2.21
C ILE A 106 9.80 10.78 -1.90
N PRO A 107 10.55 10.31 -2.91
CA PRO A 107 11.78 9.55 -2.65
C PRO A 107 12.70 10.39 -1.77
N PRO A 108 13.36 9.83 -0.75
CA PRO A 108 14.40 10.57 -0.04
C PRO A 108 15.41 11.07 -1.08
N GLU A 109 15.76 12.36 -1.02
CA GLU A 109 16.81 12.92 -1.89
C GLU A 109 18.00 11.97 -1.86
N GLU A 110 18.43 11.49 -3.04
CA GLU A 110 19.66 10.72 -3.14
C GLU A 110 20.77 11.58 -2.54
N HIS A 111 21.26 11.20 -1.36
CA HIS A 111 22.47 11.77 -0.80
C HIS A 111 23.57 11.55 -1.84
N LYS A 112 23.87 12.61 -2.62
CA LYS A 112 25.05 12.64 -3.49
C LYS A 112 26.23 12.25 -2.62
N THR A 113 26.85 11.12 -2.95
CA THR A 113 28.09 10.69 -2.30
C THR A 113 29.12 11.81 -2.52
N PRO A 114 29.83 12.29 -1.49
CA PRO A 114 30.81 13.38 -1.62
C PRO A 114 32.12 12.88 -2.26
N SER A 115 32.04 12.20 -3.42
CA SER A 115 33.19 11.73 -4.20
C SER A 115 33.23 12.30 -5.62
N GLN A 116 32.51 13.40 -5.88
CA GLN A 116 32.60 14.18 -7.12
C GLN A 116 32.72 15.68 -6.83
N ILE A 117 33.66 16.04 -5.96
CA ILE A 117 34.22 17.39 -5.95
C ILE A 117 35.63 17.22 -6.53
N GLU A 118 35.82 17.76 -7.73
CA GLU A 118 37.09 17.86 -8.44
C GLU A 118 38.15 18.62 -7.63
#